data_AF-A0A933ZK34-F1
#
_entry.id   AF-A0A933ZK34-F1
#
_cell.length_a   1.000
_cell.length_b   1.000
_cell.length_c   1.000
_cell.angle_alpha   90.00
_cell.angle_beta   90.00
_cell.angle_gamma   90.00
#
_symmetry.space_group_name_H-M   'P 1'
#
loop_
_entity.id
_entity.type
_entity.pdbx_description
1 polymer ?
#
loop_
_entity_poly.entity_id
_entity_poly.type
_entity_poly.pdbx_seq_one_letter_code
_entity_poly.pdbx_strand_id
1 'polypeptide(L)'
;MRLSAADLRSRLGFDFRVIQALTSPALGPIRAYASAAELARKREVSVEAGEAGQAALYVVEYRFPILVAAGKRTDSASARFDLLAGGDYPYSAPAVQITSKPLPWSSHVYSPTGTVCLGDGWSNARGRMLAAQLIVHVMKLLNFDEPEPGHSGWNAAAVTHWRDVMKRQKLNPDLAYPILPVSITHGITDPNAGFAPVAPAAPEAGLFAPAAPAFAAVSPTVVASVGNDVGRKPSAFIPAADPGETSFRPIGVGR
;
A
#
# COMPACT_ATOMS: atom_id res chain seq x y z
N MET A 1 2.63 -9.04 -24.41
CA MET A 1 1.23 -9.35 -24.79
C MET A 1 0.49 -8.04 -24.78
N ARG A 2 -0.37 -7.73 -25.76
CA ARG A 2 -1.11 -6.46 -25.78
C ARG A 2 -2.60 -6.75 -25.79
N LEU A 3 -3.35 -6.01 -24.99
CA LEU A 3 -4.81 -6.06 -25.03
C LEU A 3 -5.32 -5.51 -26.36
N SER A 4 -6.48 -6.01 -26.82
CA SER A 4 -7.22 -5.34 -27.88
C SER A 4 -7.68 -3.96 -27.42
N ALA A 5 -8.04 -3.08 -28.35
CA ALA A 5 -8.55 -1.75 -27.98
C ALA A 5 -9.84 -1.81 -27.14
N ALA A 6 -10.69 -2.82 -27.36
CA ALA A 6 -11.90 -3.03 -26.59
C ALA A 6 -11.58 -3.53 -25.16
N ASP A 7 -10.67 -4.50 -25.04
CA ASP A 7 -10.24 -5.03 -23.74
C ASP A 7 -9.52 -3.97 -22.92
N LEU A 8 -8.69 -3.13 -23.56
CA LEU A 8 -8.03 -2.01 -22.88
C LEU A 8 -9.05 -1.02 -22.33
N ARG A 9 -10.06 -0.62 -23.11
CA ARG A 9 -11.14 0.27 -22.62
C ARG A 9 -11.90 -0.35 -21.47
N SER A 10 -12.27 -1.63 -21.59
CA SER A 10 -12.94 -2.38 -20.52
C SER A 10 -12.10 -2.38 -19.24
N ARG A 11 -10.79 -2.63 -19.38
CA ARG A 11 -9.83 -2.62 -18.28
C ARG A 11 -9.71 -1.24 -17.62
N LEU A 12 -9.55 -0.17 -18.41
CA LEU A 12 -9.46 1.20 -17.90
C LEU A 12 -10.76 1.62 -17.20
N GLY A 13 -11.93 1.27 -17.75
CA GLY A 13 -13.22 1.55 -17.13
C GLY A 13 -13.43 0.78 -15.82
N PHE A 14 -12.92 -0.45 -15.74
CA PHE A 14 -12.90 -1.20 -14.49
C PHE A 14 -11.97 -0.55 -13.45
N ASP A 15 -10.73 -0.22 -13.80
CA ASP A 15 -9.81 0.47 -12.90
C ASP A 15 -10.37 1.82 -12.41
N PHE A 16 -11.00 2.60 -13.30
CA PHE A 16 -11.66 3.85 -12.95
C PHE A 16 -12.70 3.65 -11.84
N ARG A 17 -13.60 2.67 -11.98
CA ARG A 17 -14.63 2.37 -10.97
C ARG A 17 -14.01 1.97 -9.63
N VAL A 18 -12.98 1.12 -9.64
CA VAL A 18 -12.30 0.70 -8.42
C VAL A 18 -11.58 1.88 -7.74
N ILE A 19 -10.94 2.76 -8.52
CA ILE A 19 -10.25 3.95 -8.02
C ILE A 19 -11.23 4.95 -7.40
N GLN A 20 -12.34 5.25 -8.07
CA GLN A 20 -13.35 6.20 -7.58
C GLN A 20 -14.01 5.73 -6.26
N ALA A 21 -14.07 4.41 -6.07
CA ALA A 21 -14.59 3.81 -4.84
C ALA A 21 -13.52 3.64 -3.73
N LEU A 22 -12.26 4.04 -3.96
CA LEU A 22 -11.26 4.06 -2.89
C LEU A 22 -11.58 5.17 -1.88
N THR A 23 -11.72 4.79 -0.62
CA THR A 23 -11.95 5.72 0.48
C THR A 23 -10.91 5.50 1.58
N SER A 24 -10.24 6.56 2.02
CA SER A 24 -9.41 6.57 3.23
C SER A 24 -9.22 8.02 3.71
N PRO A 25 -9.17 8.27 5.03
CA PRO A 25 -8.78 9.59 5.56
C PRO A 25 -7.39 10.04 5.10
N ALA A 26 -6.52 9.10 4.74
CA ALA A 26 -5.17 9.34 4.27
C ALA A 26 -5.09 9.61 2.75
N LEU A 27 -6.23 9.63 2.06
CA LEU A 27 -6.32 10.04 0.66
C LEU A 27 -7.15 11.33 0.56
N GLY A 28 -6.60 12.31 -0.16
CA GLY A 28 -7.36 13.46 -0.64
C GLY A 28 -8.09 13.15 -1.95
N PRO A 29 -8.49 14.19 -2.71
CA PRO A 29 -9.15 14.01 -3.99
C PRO A 29 -8.32 13.18 -4.97
N ILE A 30 -8.97 12.24 -5.64
CA ILE A 30 -8.42 11.52 -6.79
C ILE A 30 -9.06 12.09 -8.05
N ARG A 31 -8.25 12.75 -8.88
CA ARG A 31 -8.70 13.41 -10.12
C ARG A 31 -8.26 12.60 -11.32
N ALA A 32 -9.19 12.30 -12.22
CA ALA A 32 -8.93 11.49 -13.42
C ALA A 32 -8.93 12.36 -14.68
N TYR A 33 -7.99 12.07 -15.59
CA TYR A 33 -7.78 12.79 -16.83
C TYR A 33 -7.61 11.80 -17.98
N ALA A 34 -8.05 12.21 -19.18
CA ALA A 34 -7.91 11.37 -20.36
C ALA A 34 -6.47 11.33 -20.89
N SER A 35 -5.71 12.41 -20.66
CA SER A 35 -4.33 12.54 -21.12
C SER A 35 -3.58 13.62 -20.35
N ALA A 36 -2.26 13.72 -20.58
CA ALA A 36 -1.46 14.83 -20.08
C ALA A 36 -1.92 16.21 -20.61
N ALA A 37 -2.46 16.27 -21.83
CA ALA A 37 -2.99 17.52 -22.38
C ALA A 37 -4.26 17.98 -21.66
N GLU A 38 -5.14 17.05 -21.30
CA GLU A 38 -6.34 17.35 -20.51
C GLU A 38 -5.99 17.73 -19.06
N LEU A 39 -4.98 17.07 -18.48
CA LEU A 39 -4.40 17.50 -17.19
C LEU A 39 -3.87 18.94 -17.25
N ALA A 40 -3.11 19.29 -18.27
CA ALA A 40 -2.56 20.65 -18.42
C ALA A 40 -3.67 21.72 -18.50
N ARG A 41 -4.83 21.35 -19.05
CA ARG A 41 -6.03 22.19 -19.14
C ARG A 41 -6.96 22.05 -17.94
N LYS A 42 -6.61 21.21 -16.96
CA LYS A 42 -7.41 20.89 -15.77
C LYS A 42 -8.83 20.40 -16.10
N ARG A 43 -8.97 19.63 -17.18
CA ARG A 43 -10.25 19.06 -17.59
C ARG A 43 -10.33 17.61 -17.16
N GLU A 44 -11.03 17.39 -16.06
CA GLU A 44 -11.27 16.06 -15.53
C GLU A 44 -12.24 15.28 -16.42
N VAL A 45 -12.05 13.97 -16.47
CA VAL A 45 -12.95 13.04 -17.16
C VAL A 45 -14.24 12.95 -16.34
N SER A 46 -15.40 13.01 -17.01
CA SER A 46 -16.68 12.77 -16.34
C SER A 46 -16.79 11.33 -15.85
N VAL A 47 -17.73 11.04 -14.95
CA VAL A 47 -17.93 9.67 -14.45
C VAL A 47 -18.24 8.72 -15.61
N GLU A 48 -19.15 9.11 -16.51
CA GLU A 48 -19.58 8.30 -17.66
C GLU A 48 -18.41 8.03 -18.62
N ALA A 49 -17.60 9.05 -18.91
CA ALA A 49 -16.43 8.91 -19.76
C ALA A 49 -15.35 8.02 -19.10
N GLY A 50 -15.18 8.13 -17.79
CA GLY A 50 -14.26 7.29 -17.01
C GLY A 50 -14.66 5.82 -17.04
N GLU A 51 -15.94 5.53 -16.79
CA GLU A 51 -16.52 4.19 -16.88
C GLU A 51 -16.46 3.59 -18.30
N ALA A 52 -16.55 4.44 -19.32
CA ALA A 52 -16.32 4.06 -20.72
C ALA A 52 -14.82 3.82 -21.07
N GLY A 53 -13.92 3.92 -20.09
CA GLY A 53 -12.50 3.64 -20.24
C GLY A 53 -11.67 4.77 -20.83
N GLN A 54 -12.12 6.03 -20.68
CA GLN A 54 -11.37 7.19 -21.18
C GLN A 54 -10.35 7.73 -20.16
N ALA A 55 -10.41 7.33 -18.89
CA ALA A 55 -9.47 7.78 -17.87
C ALA A 55 -8.15 6.98 -17.92
N ALA A 56 -7.05 7.66 -18.27
CA ALA A 56 -5.72 7.06 -18.42
C ALA A 56 -4.66 7.68 -17.49
N LEU A 57 -4.96 8.84 -16.91
CA LEU A 57 -4.06 9.56 -16.02
C LEU A 57 -4.79 9.94 -14.73
N TYR A 58 -4.14 9.78 -13.59
CA TYR A 58 -4.69 10.14 -12.29
C TYR A 58 -3.75 11.07 -11.54
N VAL A 59 -4.32 12.01 -10.78
CA VAL A 59 -3.61 12.79 -9.76
C VAL A 59 -4.23 12.46 -8.42
N VAL A 60 -3.40 11.96 -7.51
CA VAL A 60 -3.81 11.50 -6.17
C VAL A 60 -3.10 12.35 -5.13
N GLU A 61 -3.83 12.85 -4.15
CA GLU A 61 -3.26 13.47 -2.96
C GLU A 61 -3.18 12.45 -1.82
N TYR A 62 -1.99 12.27 -1.25
CA TYR A 62 -1.73 11.52 -0.04
C TYR A 62 -1.71 12.48 1.15
N ARG A 63 -2.47 12.18 2.21
CA ARG A 63 -2.69 13.03 3.39
C ARG A 63 -2.28 12.31 4.67
N PHE A 64 -0.98 12.15 4.85
CA PHE A 64 -0.40 11.64 6.09
C PHE A 64 1.04 12.16 6.21
N PRO A 65 1.65 12.11 7.40
CA PRO A 65 3.02 12.56 7.58
C PRO A 65 3.99 11.78 6.67
N ILE A 66 4.71 12.49 5.81
CA ILE A 66 5.68 11.94 4.84
C ILE A 66 7.04 12.60 5.09
N LEU A 67 8.11 11.81 5.12
CA LEU A 67 9.47 12.35 5.27
C LEU A 67 9.89 13.14 4.04
N VAL A 68 10.52 14.29 4.25
CA VAL A 68 11.07 15.18 3.19
C VAL A 68 12.54 15.53 3.43
N ALA A 69 13.06 15.21 4.62
CA ALA A 69 14.48 15.10 4.96
C ALA A 69 14.59 14.30 6.27
N ALA A 70 15.81 14.04 6.74
CA ALA A 70 16.04 13.44 8.06
C ALA A 70 15.32 14.23 9.15
N GLY A 71 14.37 13.59 9.85
CA GLY A 71 13.58 14.20 10.92
C GLY A 71 12.58 15.29 10.49
N LYS A 72 12.45 15.60 9.20
CA LYS A 72 11.50 16.62 8.69
C LYS A 72 10.38 15.98 7.89
N ARG A 73 9.15 16.45 8.12
CA ARG A 73 7.93 15.91 7.51
C ARG A 73 7.11 16.98 6.80
N THR A 74 6.31 16.53 5.84
CA THR A 74 5.16 17.24 5.27
C THR A 74 3.90 16.44 5.57
N ASP A 75 2.74 17.09 5.62
CA ASP A 75 1.46 16.40 5.91
C ASP A 75 0.78 15.85 4.66
N SER A 76 1.30 16.20 3.47
CA SER A 76 0.77 15.68 2.21
C SER A 76 1.80 15.63 1.08
N ALA A 77 1.50 14.80 0.09
CA ALA A 77 2.18 14.77 -1.20
C ALA A 77 1.18 14.47 -2.32
N SER A 78 1.43 14.99 -3.53
CA SER A 78 0.61 14.69 -4.71
C SER A 78 1.40 13.83 -5.68
N ALA A 79 0.77 12.78 -6.20
CA ALA A 79 1.36 11.89 -7.19
C ALA A 79 0.52 11.85 -8.46
N ARG A 80 1.21 11.82 -9.60
CA ARG A 80 0.65 11.59 -10.92
C ARG A 80 0.90 10.14 -11.33
N PHE A 81 -0.14 9.49 -11.83
CA PHE A 81 -0.11 8.13 -12.39
C PHE A 81 -0.48 8.21 -13.86
N ASP A 82 0.40 7.76 -14.75
CA ASP A 82 0.14 7.62 -16.18
C ASP A 82 0.11 6.13 -16.53
N LEU A 83 -1.10 5.61 -16.74
CA LEU A 83 -1.30 4.18 -16.98
C LEU A 83 -0.76 3.74 -18.34
N LEU A 84 -0.67 4.63 -19.32
CA LEU A 84 -0.32 4.29 -20.70
C LEU A 84 1.13 4.60 -21.05
N ALA A 85 1.93 5.13 -20.11
CA ALA A 85 3.31 5.50 -20.33
C ALA A 85 4.20 4.36 -20.90
N GLY A 86 3.92 3.10 -20.52
CA GLY A 86 4.66 1.93 -21.01
C GLY A 86 4.12 1.31 -22.32
N GLY A 87 2.98 1.80 -22.82
CA GLY A 87 2.42 1.43 -24.13
C GLY A 87 1.63 0.11 -24.21
N ASP A 88 1.78 -0.82 -23.27
CA ASP A 88 1.09 -2.13 -23.26
C ASP A 88 0.37 -2.45 -21.94
N TYR A 89 -0.13 -1.41 -21.25
CA TYR A 89 -0.97 -1.54 -20.07
C TYR A 89 -2.04 -2.64 -20.22
N PRO A 90 -2.24 -3.52 -19.20
CA PRO A 90 -1.64 -3.52 -17.86
C PRO A 90 -0.31 -4.31 -17.74
N TYR A 91 0.32 -4.71 -18.85
CA TYR A 91 1.51 -5.56 -18.80
C TYR A 91 2.80 -4.78 -18.52
N SER A 92 2.94 -3.54 -19.01
CA SER A 92 3.93 -2.57 -18.54
C SER A 92 3.47 -1.84 -17.29
N ALA A 93 4.42 -1.54 -16.41
CA ALA A 93 4.18 -0.67 -15.26
C ALA A 93 3.78 0.75 -15.70
N PRO A 94 2.75 1.36 -15.08
CA PRO A 94 2.46 2.78 -15.19
C PRO A 94 3.66 3.63 -14.77
N ALA A 95 3.75 4.85 -15.31
CA ALA A 95 4.69 5.83 -14.78
C ALA A 95 4.06 6.54 -13.58
N VAL A 96 4.80 6.61 -12.47
CA VAL A 96 4.38 7.34 -11.27
C VAL A 96 5.39 8.43 -10.95
N GLN A 97 4.90 9.63 -10.65
CA GLN A 97 5.72 10.78 -10.33
C GLN A 97 5.10 11.62 -9.22
N ILE A 98 5.86 11.89 -8.16
CA ILE A 98 5.48 12.88 -7.15
C ILE A 98 5.63 14.29 -7.74
N THR A 99 4.56 15.07 -7.69
CA THR A 99 4.47 16.41 -8.28
C THR A 99 4.49 17.54 -7.26
N SER A 100 4.19 17.25 -5.99
CA SER A 100 4.26 18.23 -4.90
C SER A 100 5.71 18.58 -4.52
N LYS A 101 5.90 19.74 -3.90
CA LYS A 101 7.17 20.16 -3.28
C LYS A 101 6.96 20.47 -1.80
N PRO A 102 7.90 20.14 -0.90
CA PRO A 102 9.13 19.37 -1.17
C PRO A 102 8.84 17.92 -1.61
N LEU A 103 9.81 17.30 -2.31
CA LEU A 103 9.67 15.89 -2.69
C LEU A 103 9.88 14.98 -1.48
N PRO A 104 9.15 13.85 -1.39
CA PRO A 104 9.38 12.86 -0.36
C PRO A 104 10.82 12.34 -0.38
N TRP A 105 11.41 12.29 0.80
CA TRP A 105 12.72 11.73 1.07
C TRP A 105 12.56 10.24 1.36
N SER A 106 12.41 9.47 0.28
CA SER A 106 12.21 8.01 0.27
C SER A 106 13.25 7.35 -0.64
N SER A 107 13.56 6.07 -0.38
CA SER A 107 14.38 5.24 -1.26
C SER A 107 13.77 5.08 -2.66
N HIS A 108 12.45 5.21 -2.77
CA HIS A 108 11.70 4.98 -4.01
C HIS A 108 11.46 6.24 -4.83
N VAL A 109 11.88 7.42 -4.36
CA VAL A 109 11.62 8.68 -5.07
C VAL A 109 12.93 9.25 -5.61
N TYR A 110 13.03 9.36 -6.93
CA TYR A 110 14.18 9.95 -7.58
C TYR A 110 14.11 11.47 -7.43
N SER A 111 14.93 12.05 -6.56
CA SER A 111 14.82 13.45 -6.16
C SER A 111 14.90 14.48 -7.31
N PRO A 112 15.61 14.26 -8.44
CA PRO A 112 15.62 15.23 -9.53
C PRO A 112 14.26 15.38 -10.24
N THR A 113 13.50 14.29 -10.38
CA THR A 113 12.25 14.29 -11.18
C THR A 113 11.00 14.01 -10.36
N GLY A 114 11.13 13.46 -9.16
CA GLY A 114 10.02 12.91 -8.37
C GLY A 114 9.51 11.56 -8.90
N THR A 115 10.15 10.94 -9.90
CA THR A 115 9.77 9.61 -10.39
C THR A 115 9.79 8.61 -9.24
N VAL A 116 8.83 7.67 -9.23
CA VAL A 116 8.72 6.61 -8.22
C VAL A 116 9.11 5.26 -8.82
N CYS A 117 10.03 4.52 -8.20
CA CYS A 117 10.29 3.13 -8.59
C CYS A 117 9.28 2.22 -7.88
N LEU A 118 8.61 1.38 -8.67
CA LEU A 118 7.50 0.56 -8.19
C LEU A 118 7.94 -0.83 -7.70
N GLY A 119 9.22 -1.17 -7.88
CA GLY A 119 9.73 -2.53 -7.72
C GLY A 119 9.17 -3.49 -8.78
N ASP A 120 9.33 -4.79 -8.53
CA ASP A 120 8.94 -5.84 -9.49
C ASP A 120 7.48 -6.29 -9.33
N GLY A 121 6.77 -5.80 -8.31
CA GLY A 121 5.41 -6.25 -7.97
C GLY A 121 4.42 -6.15 -9.13
N TRP A 122 4.49 -5.06 -9.90
CA TRP A 122 3.63 -4.87 -11.08
C TRP A 122 3.90 -5.92 -12.17
N SER A 123 5.17 -6.06 -12.56
CA SER A 123 5.60 -7.02 -13.58
C SER A 123 5.27 -8.46 -13.18
N ASN A 124 5.51 -8.81 -11.90
CA ASN A 124 5.21 -10.12 -11.33
C ASN A 124 3.71 -10.44 -11.31
N ALA A 125 2.85 -9.42 -11.23
CA ALA A 125 1.41 -9.62 -11.29
C ALA A 125 0.91 -10.01 -12.69
N ARG A 126 1.71 -9.81 -13.75
CA ARG A 126 1.40 -10.18 -15.14
C ARG A 126 0.04 -9.63 -15.60
N GLY A 127 -0.20 -8.36 -15.33
CA GLY A 127 -1.44 -7.67 -15.68
C GLY A 127 -2.61 -7.88 -14.70
N ARG A 128 -2.45 -8.68 -13.64
CA ARG A 128 -3.51 -8.89 -12.63
C ARG A 128 -3.61 -7.79 -11.58
N MET A 129 -2.56 -6.98 -11.41
CA MET A 129 -2.57 -5.86 -10.47
C MET A 129 -3.43 -4.72 -11.00
N LEU A 130 -4.30 -4.17 -10.17
CA LEU A 130 -5.18 -3.04 -10.48
C LEU A 130 -4.48 -1.70 -10.26
N ALA A 131 -4.90 -0.67 -10.97
CA ALA A 131 -4.36 0.68 -10.77
C ALA A 131 -4.66 1.20 -9.34
N ALA A 132 -5.81 0.83 -8.76
CA ALA A 132 -6.12 1.09 -7.36
C ALA A 132 -5.09 0.45 -6.39
N GLN A 133 -4.66 -0.79 -6.65
CA GLN A 133 -3.61 -1.44 -5.84
C GLN A 133 -2.28 -0.70 -5.96
N LEU A 134 -1.98 -0.12 -7.12
CA LEU A 134 -0.78 0.70 -7.31
C LEU A 134 -0.84 2.01 -6.51
N ILE A 135 -2.01 2.65 -6.42
CA ILE A 135 -2.19 3.83 -5.54
C ILE A 135 -1.88 3.48 -4.09
N VAL A 136 -2.38 2.33 -3.61
CA VAL A 136 -2.08 1.82 -2.26
C VAL A 136 -0.61 1.45 -2.11
N HIS A 137 0.00 0.85 -3.13
CA HIS A 137 1.42 0.51 -3.14
C HIS A 137 2.29 1.75 -2.93
N VAL A 138 2.06 2.80 -3.71
CA VAL A 138 2.79 4.08 -3.56
C VAL A 138 2.58 4.69 -2.17
N MET A 139 1.39 4.54 -1.59
CA MET A 139 1.13 4.93 -0.19
C MET A 139 2.05 4.20 0.80
N LYS A 140 2.26 2.88 0.61
CA LYS A 140 3.19 2.07 1.42
C LYS A 140 4.65 2.49 1.21
N LEU A 141 5.06 2.77 -0.03
CA LEU A 141 6.41 3.27 -0.35
C LEU A 141 6.73 4.57 0.39
N LEU A 142 5.77 5.50 0.42
CA LEU A 142 5.90 6.78 1.13
C LEU A 142 5.89 6.61 2.65
N ASN A 143 5.27 5.54 3.15
CA ASN A 143 5.22 5.19 4.57
C ASN A 143 6.38 4.30 5.04
N PHE A 144 7.33 3.94 4.16
CA PHE A 144 8.39 2.96 4.47
C PHE A 144 7.84 1.61 4.97
N ASP A 145 6.70 1.19 4.42
CA ASP A 145 6.00 -0.03 4.80
C ASP A 145 6.22 -1.13 3.75
N GLU A 146 7.49 -1.51 3.57
CA GLU A 146 7.89 -2.59 2.68
C GLU A 146 8.74 -3.64 3.41
N PRO A 147 8.57 -4.93 3.05
CA PRO A 147 9.17 -6.03 3.80
C PRO A 147 10.65 -6.29 3.48
N GLU A 148 11.24 -5.68 2.46
CA GLU A 148 12.50 -6.19 1.88
C GLU A 148 13.79 -5.72 2.59
N PRO A 149 14.56 -6.65 3.17
CA PRO A 149 15.95 -6.39 3.54
C PRO A 149 16.82 -6.36 2.28
N GLY A 150 17.61 -5.30 2.10
CA GLY A 150 18.62 -5.23 1.03
C GLY A 150 18.34 -4.24 -0.11
N HIS A 151 17.22 -3.53 -0.06
CA HIS A 151 16.92 -2.49 -1.04
C HIS A 151 17.89 -1.29 -0.92
N SER A 152 18.62 -0.97 -2.00
CA SER A 152 19.56 0.17 -2.06
C SER A 152 18.90 1.48 -2.51
N GLY A 153 17.79 1.42 -3.25
CA GLY A 153 17.00 2.56 -3.70
C GLY A 153 17.78 3.65 -4.44
N TRP A 154 17.10 4.75 -4.77
CA TRP A 154 17.74 5.94 -5.35
C TRP A 154 18.33 6.89 -4.28
N ASN A 155 18.00 6.67 -3.02
CA ASN A 155 18.37 7.55 -1.92
C ASN A 155 18.93 6.75 -0.74
N ALA A 156 20.23 6.48 -0.80
CA ALA A 156 20.95 5.73 0.23
C ALA A 156 20.87 6.38 1.63
N ALA A 157 20.73 7.70 1.70
CA ALA A 157 20.59 8.42 2.98
C ALA A 157 19.22 8.14 3.62
N ALA A 158 18.14 8.10 2.83
CA ALA A 158 16.82 7.71 3.31
C ALA A 158 16.80 6.25 3.79
N VAL A 159 17.43 5.34 3.04
CA VAL A 159 17.59 3.92 3.45
C VAL A 159 18.34 3.81 4.78
N THR A 160 19.47 4.51 4.91
CA THR A 160 20.27 4.54 6.14
C THR A 160 19.44 5.07 7.32
N HIS A 161 18.69 6.14 7.12
CA HIS A 161 17.82 6.68 8.17
C HIS A 161 16.70 5.71 8.58
N TRP A 162 16.03 5.08 7.61
CA TRP A 162 15.01 4.07 7.89
C TRP A 162 15.58 2.90 8.70
N ARG A 163 16.76 2.41 8.31
CA ARG A 163 17.44 1.31 8.99
C ARG A 163 17.89 1.70 10.40
N ASP A 164 18.60 2.82 10.54
CA ASP A 164 19.38 3.13 11.73
C ASP A 164 18.59 3.97 12.75
N VAL A 165 17.73 4.87 12.28
CA VAL A 165 16.91 5.76 13.12
C VAL A 165 15.50 5.21 13.30
N MET A 166 14.81 4.86 12.22
CA MET A 166 13.44 4.33 12.30
C MET A 166 13.39 2.84 12.66
N LYS A 167 14.56 2.19 12.81
CA LYS A 167 14.68 0.75 13.16
C LYS A 167 13.86 -0.16 12.25
N ARG A 168 13.84 0.18 10.96
CA ARG A 168 13.06 -0.49 9.91
C ARG A 168 11.54 -0.51 10.16
N GLN A 169 11.04 0.39 11.00
CA GLN A 169 9.61 0.55 11.21
C GLN A 169 9.04 1.48 10.13
N LYS A 170 7.75 1.28 9.82
CA LYS A 170 6.97 2.23 9.03
C LYS A 170 6.92 3.59 9.72
N LEU A 171 6.85 4.64 8.90
CA LEU A 171 6.81 6.03 9.37
C LEU A 171 5.58 6.32 10.23
N ASN A 172 4.43 5.76 9.85
CA ASN A 172 3.15 5.90 10.53
C ASN A 172 2.59 4.49 10.84
N PRO A 173 2.82 3.97 12.05
CA PRO A 173 2.38 2.63 12.43
C PRO A 173 0.87 2.41 12.38
N ASP A 174 0.09 3.43 12.69
CA ASP A 174 -1.37 3.35 12.76
C ASP A 174 -2.06 3.73 11.45
N LEU A 175 -1.30 3.95 10.38
CA LEU A 175 -1.85 4.31 9.08
C LEU A 175 -2.69 3.16 8.51
N ALA A 176 -3.99 3.40 8.38
CA ALA A 176 -4.92 2.50 7.72
C ALA A 176 -4.91 2.73 6.20
N TYR A 177 -4.46 1.72 5.45
CA TYR A 177 -4.54 1.74 3.99
C TYR A 177 -5.97 1.49 3.52
N PRO A 178 -6.41 2.13 2.43
CA PRO A 178 -7.71 1.84 1.85
C PRO A 178 -7.78 0.38 1.41
N ILE A 179 -8.90 -0.26 1.75
CA ILE A 179 -9.24 -1.61 1.28
C ILE A 179 -9.93 -1.45 -0.07
N LEU A 180 -9.59 -2.32 -1.03
CA LEU A 180 -10.25 -2.28 -2.33
C LEU A 180 -11.74 -2.68 -2.20
N PRO A 181 -12.65 -2.02 -2.94
CA PRO A 181 -14.07 -2.32 -2.90
C PRO A 181 -14.35 -3.73 -3.43
N VAL A 182 -14.65 -4.66 -2.52
CA VAL A 182 -14.93 -6.07 -2.83
C VAL A 182 -16.17 -6.24 -3.71
N SER A 183 -17.14 -5.36 -3.58
CA SER A 183 -18.35 -5.35 -4.41
C SER A 183 -18.05 -5.10 -5.88
N ILE A 184 -17.05 -4.25 -6.19
CA ILE A 184 -16.62 -3.98 -7.56
C ILE A 184 -15.65 -5.05 -8.04
N THR A 185 -14.70 -5.44 -7.19
CA THR A 185 -13.61 -6.35 -7.59
C THR A 185 -14.03 -7.81 -7.71
N HIS A 186 -15.03 -8.24 -6.95
CA HIS A 186 -15.50 -9.63 -6.89
C HIS A 186 -17.01 -9.77 -7.16
N GLY A 187 -17.74 -8.67 -7.40
CA GLY A 187 -19.19 -8.71 -7.66
C GLY A 187 -20.03 -9.04 -6.43
N ILE A 188 -19.45 -9.04 -5.22
CA ILE A 188 -20.13 -9.40 -3.98
C ILE A 188 -20.92 -8.18 -3.48
N THR A 189 -22.21 -8.12 -3.79
CA THR A 189 -23.12 -7.04 -3.36
C THR A 189 -23.61 -7.21 -1.93
N ASP A 190 -23.65 -8.44 -1.42
CA ASP A 190 -24.02 -8.76 -0.04
C ASP A 190 -22.79 -9.30 0.73
N PRO A 191 -22.26 -8.56 1.73
CA PRO A 191 -21.13 -9.02 2.53
C PRO A 191 -21.44 -10.29 3.34
N ASN A 192 -22.71 -10.66 3.52
CA ASN A 192 -23.12 -11.88 4.22
C ASN A 192 -23.33 -13.09 3.29
N ALA A 193 -23.30 -12.90 1.96
CA ALA A 193 -23.53 -13.99 1.01
C ALA A 193 -22.38 -15.03 0.97
N GLY A 194 -21.22 -14.71 1.53
CA GLY A 194 -20.03 -15.56 1.45
C GLY A 194 -20.05 -16.80 2.36
N PHE A 195 -20.83 -16.79 3.44
CA PHE A 195 -20.91 -17.89 4.40
C PHE A 195 -22.27 -17.88 5.09
N ALA A 196 -23.35 -18.14 4.35
CA ALA A 196 -24.54 -18.66 5.01
C ALA A 196 -24.15 -20.06 5.56
N PRO A 197 -24.16 -20.30 6.88
CA PRO A 197 -24.06 -21.67 7.37
C PRO A 197 -25.18 -22.45 6.70
N VAL A 198 -24.84 -23.54 6.01
CA VAL A 198 -25.84 -24.50 5.56
C VAL A 198 -26.59 -24.88 6.82
N ALA A 199 -27.85 -24.43 6.95
CA ALA A 199 -28.68 -24.83 8.06
C ALA A 199 -28.58 -26.35 8.14
N PRO A 200 -28.23 -26.93 9.31
CA PRO A 200 -28.16 -28.38 9.41
C PRO A 200 -29.48 -28.91 8.88
N ALA A 201 -29.41 -29.77 7.87
CA ALA A 201 -30.59 -30.43 7.34
C ALA A 201 -31.39 -30.93 8.54
N ALA A 202 -32.68 -30.56 8.59
CA ALA A 202 -33.56 -31.00 9.66
C ALA A 202 -33.31 -32.51 9.83
N PRO A 203 -33.00 -32.99 11.05
CA PRO A 203 -32.74 -34.40 11.23
C PRO A 203 -33.98 -35.13 10.72
N GLU A 204 -33.84 -35.85 9.60
CA GLU A 204 -34.80 -36.88 9.25
C GLU A 204 -34.93 -37.73 10.50
N ALA A 205 -36.17 -37.90 10.98
CA ALA A 205 -36.48 -38.60 12.21
C ALA A 205 -35.96 -40.04 12.10
N GLY A 206 -34.70 -40.23 12.48
CA GLY A 206 -34.06 -41.51 12.60
C GLY A 206 -34.69 -42.28 13.75
N LEU A 207 -35.18 -43.46 13.43
CA LEU A 207 -35.76 -44.52 14.26
C LEU A 207 -34.85 -45.04 15.41
N PHE A 208 -33.82 -44.31 15.78
CA PHE A 208 -32.86 -44.71 16.82
C PHE A 208 -32.58 -43.53 17.75
N ALA A 209 -33.45 -43.37 18.75
CA ALA A 209 -33.12 -42.58 19.92
C ALA A 209 -32.16 -43.40 20.81
N PRO A 210 -30.92 -42.95 21.06
CA PRO A 210 -30.12 -43.52 22.14
C PRO A 210 -30.72 -43.12 23.49
N ALA A 211 -30.88 -44.09 24.38
CA ALA A 211 -31.30 -43.87 25.75
C ALA A 211 -30.33 -42.90 26.45
N ALA A 212 -30.87 -41.81 27.00
CA ALA A 212 -30.10 -40.83 27.75
C ALA A 212 -29.47 -41.46 29.00
N PRO A 213 -28.17 -41.27 29.27
CA PRO A 213 -27.63 -41.58 30.58
C PRO A 213 -28.01 -40.46 31.55
N ALA A 214 -28.68 -40.84 32.63
CA ALA A 214 -28.91 -39.98 33.78
C ALA A 214 -27.57 -39.71 34.47
N PHE A 215 -26.99 -38.53 34.27
CA PHE A 215 -25.92 -38.03 35.12
C PHE A 215 -26.41 -36.86 35.94
N ALA A 216 -26.44 -37.11 37.25
CA ALA A 216 -26.74 -36.16 38.29
C ALA A 216 -25.75 -34.99 38.27
N ALA A 217 -26.30 -33.80 38.51
CA ALA A 217 -25.55 -32.58 38.73
C ALA A 217 -24.60 -32.72 39.94
N VAL A 218 -23.32 -32.43 39.72
CA VAL A 218 -22.38 -32.08 40.78
C VAL A 218 -21.58 -30.87 40.31
N SER A 219 -21.95 -29.69 40.80
CA SER A 219 -20.97 -28.63 41.07
C SER A 219 -20.24 -29.03 42.36
N PRO A 220 -18.94 -28.72 42.60
CA PRO A 220 -18.52 -27.31 42.67
C PRO A 220 -17.01 -27.00 42.50
N THR A 221 -16.72 -25.71 42.69
CA THR A 221 -15.55 -25.14 43.38
C THR A 221 -14.37 -24.62 42.56
N VAL A 222 -14.34 -23.28 42.56
CA VAL A 222 -13.21 -22.38 42.37
C VAL A 222 -12.09 -22.67 43.37
N VAL A 223 -10.85 -22.79 42.89
CA VAL A 223 -9.65 -22.57 43.71
C VAL A 223 -8.72 -21.64 42.94
N ALA A 224 -8.56 -20.43 43.47
CA ALA A 224 -7.48 -19.52 43.13
C ALA A 224 -6.18 -20.01 43.76
N SER A 225 -5.06 -19.92 43.04
CA SER A 225 -3.73 -20.00 43.64
C SER A 225 -2.84 -18.86 43.17
N VAL A 226 -2.18 -18.28 44.16
CA VAL A 226 -1.31 -17.11 44.20
C VAL A 226 0.14 -17.51 43.93
N GLY A 227 0.93 -16.55 43.42
CA GLY A 227 2.39 -16.48 43.56
C GLY A 227 3.16 -17.14 42.42
N ASN A 228 4.25 -16.60 41.89
CA ASN A 228 5.34 -16.04 42.66
C ASN A 228 6.26 -15.15 41.81
N ASP A 229 7.03 -14.40 42.57
CA ASP A 229 7.90 -13.29 42.26
C ASP A 229 9.36 -13.74 41.99
N VAL A 230 10.20 -12.77 41.61
CA VAL A 230 11.66 -12.68 41.78
C VAL A 230 12.61 -13.28 40.72
N GLY A 231 13.45 -12.40 40.15
CA GLY A 231 14.83 -12.69 39.73
C GLY A 231 15.30 -11.92 38.49
N ARG A 232 15.83 -10.68 38.58
CA ARG A 232 17.25 -10.34 38.86
C ARG A 232 18.20 -10.97 37.80
N LYS A 233 19.02 -10.29 36.98
CA LYS A 233 19.84 -9.05 37.08
C LYS A 233 20.42 -8.69 35.68
N PRO A 234 21.06 -7.51 35.51
CA PRO A 234 21.62 -7.00 34.25
C PRO A 234 23.15 -7.17 34.13
N SER A 235 23.68 -7.07 32.90
CA SER A 235 25.09 -6.77 32.51
C SER A 235 25.21 -6.97 30.99
N ALA A 236 26.03 -6.28 30.19
CA ALA A 236 27.07 -5.30 30.43
C ALA A 236 27.30 -4.46 29.16
N PHE A 237 27.85 -3.28 29.42
CA PHE A 237 28.41 -2.26 28.55
C PHE A 237 29.76 -2.68 27.95
N ILE A 238 30.02 -2.47 26.65
CA ILE A 238 31.37 -2.28 26.05
C ILE A 238 31.26 -1.30 24.85
N PRO A 239 32.24 -0.38 24.63
CA PRO A 239 32.06 0.83 23.81
C PRO A 239 32.69 0.77 22.39
N ALA A 240 32.27 1.78 21.61
CA ALA A 240 32.88 2.52 20.48
C ALA A 240 34.04 1.94 19.65
N ALA A 241 33.87 2.03 18.32
CA ALA A 241 34.97 2.22 17.38
C ALA A 241 34.56 3.30 16.35
N ASP A 242 35.34 4.38 16.38
CA ASP A 242 35.46 5.44 15.38
C ASP A 242 36.12 4.87 14.11
N PRO A 243 35.73 5.31 12.90
CA PRO A 243 36.78 5.73 11.99
C PRO A 243 36.41 6.97 11.17
N GLY A 244 37.23 8.01 11.33
CA GLY A 244 38.20 8.31 10.29
C GLY A 244 37.73 9.25 9.19
N GLU A 245 38.14 10.51 9.34
CA GLU A 245 38.27 11.51 8.29
C GLU A 245 38.84 10.93 6.98
N THR A 246 38.16 11.19 5.87
CA THR A 246 38.81 11.24 4.56
C THR A 246 38.43 12.54 3.87
N SER A 247 39.39 13.47 3.85
CA SER A 247 39.32 14.72 3.10
C SER A 247 39.36 14.41 1.60
N PHE A 248 38.34 14.81 0.86
CA PHE A 248 38.39 14.87 -0.60
C PHE A 248 38.86 16.27 -1.04
N ARG A 249 39.99 16.32 -1.76
CA ARG A 249 40.44 17.51 -2.49
C ARG A 249 39.71 17.59 -3.84
N PRO A 250 39.28 18.78 -4.31
CA PRO A 250 38.76 18.94 -5.65
C PRO A 250 39.89 19.02 -6.70
N ILE A 251 39.71 18.31 -7.80
CA ILE A 251 40.51 18.45 -9.03
C ILE A 251 40.04 19.70 -9.75
N GLY A 252 40.94 20.65 -9.94
CA GLY A 252 40.73 21.82 -10.77
C GLY A 252 40.67 21.45 -12.25
N VAL A 253 39.66 21.96 -12.95
CA VAL A 253 39.59 21.94 -14.42
C VAL A 253 40.13 23.28 -14.91
N GLY A 254 41.23 23.19 -15.67
CA GLY A 254 41.81 24.30 -16.41
C GLY A 254 40.98 24.67 -17.64
N ARG A 255 41.23 25.89 -18.11
CA ARG A 255 40.56 26.63 -19.19
C ARG A 255 40.58 25.94 -20.54
#